data_AF-E9GES8-F1
#
_entry.id   AF-E9GES8-F1
#
_cell.length_a   1.000
_cell.length_b   1.000
_cell.length_c   1.000
_cell.angle_alpha   90.00
_cell.angle_beta   90.00
_cell.angle_gamma   90.00
#
_symmetry.space_group_name_H-M   'P 1'
#
loop_
_entity.id
_entity.type
_entity.pdbx_description
1 polymer ?
#
loop_
_entity_poly.entity_id
_entity_poly.type
_entity_poly.pdbx_seq_one_letter_code
_entity_poly.pdbx_strand_id
1 'polypeptide(L)'
;MGKKDKSKKGKGAEKTIAKTLKKQTTKLKKELAAKGEEDLEQVIKELEEADRKKNAIVEDLLKDGPSRRANFSLNAHFEKDEIVMFGGEYFNGQKTYVYGDLVLYNLKKKTWLKIQAPGAAPPRCAHQAVLTAGEGGQLWIFGGEYASPSQSQFYHYKDLWVFYLKTKKWEKINATLGPSSRSGHRMVLCKKNLVVFGGYHDNGLDYKYYNDVHLFDLESRTWRKIEPSGTAPSARSGCQMVTLPDGRILITGGYSKNKVKKDVDKGIIHSDAFLLFPDKHDTNGTKWKWQSVKLTGTKPSPRTGMSVVANTIGNRAYFFGGVHDEEEDEENISGSFFNDLYCLDLEKLNFNRIILDGVKAKKEASETEESTSAMPQEAEQAEPSELVEQPIVHNDGIFTLTIGPSSTTNAESAIAGASGTTAVNVTMPSPRMGSGLCVKHGLLYLYGGIVEDGDKQYTLNDMFALDLHKGVEWDELIHDEQAKSEWIDSDSESSGMDSDGSSDSNDDDEEESDEAMEEN
;
A
#
# COMPACT_ATOMS: atom_id res chain seq x y z
N MET A 1 -59.65 -12.55 -12.85
CA MET A 1 -58.41 -12.57 -13.67
C MET A 1 -57.56 -11.36 -13.33
N GLY A 2 -56.24 -11.55 -13.15
CA GLY A 2 -55.24 -10.47 -13.27
C GLY A 2 -54.55 -9.96 -12.00
N LYS A 3 -53.74 -10.78 -11.31
CA LYS A 3 -52.67 -10.26 -10.43
C LYS A 3 -51.57 -9.65 -11.32
N LYS A 4 -51.39 -8.32 -11.27
CA LYS A 4 -50.30 -7.62 -11.97
C LYS A 4 -48.99 -7.78 -11.19
N ASP A 5 -48.03 -8.43 -11.84
CA ASP A 5 -46.65 -8.60 -11.40
C ASP A 5 -45.94 -7.25 -11.14
N LYS A 6 -45.44 -7.05 -9.91
CA LYS A 6 -44.59 -5.91 -9.53
C LYS A 6 -43.14 -6.02 -10.04
N SER A 7 -42.74 -7.12 -10.69
CA SER A 7 -41.35 -7.38 -11.11
C SER A 7 -40.89 -6.62 -12.37
N LYS A 8 -41.80 -5.98 -13.12
CA LYS A 8 -41.46 -5.29 -14.39
C LYS A 8 -41.09 -3.80 -14.24
N LYS A 9 -41.27 -3.17 -13.08
CA LYS A 9 -41.09 -1.72 -12.91
C LYS A 9 -39.61 -1.27 -12.75
N GLY A 10 -38.68 -2.18 -12.45
CA GLY A 10 -37.24 -1.88 -12.28
C GLY A 10 -36.40 -1.93 -13.57
N LYS A 11 -36.76 -2.81 -14.52
CA LYS A 11 -35.96 -3.07 -15.73
C LYS A 11 -35.84 -1.87 -16.69
N GLY A 12 -36.78 -0.92 -16.64
CA GLY A 12 -36.75 0.29 -17.47
C GLY A 12 -35.72 1.30 -16.98
N ALA A 13 -35.69 1.56 -15.68
CA ALA A 13 -34.75 2.48 -15.04
C ALA A 13 -33.30 1.97 -15.14
N GLU A 14 -33.08 0.69 -14.88
CA GLU A 14 -31.76 0.04 -15.03
C GLU A 14 -31.21 0.17 -16.46
N LYS A 15 -32.06 -0.03 -17.47
CA LYS A 15 -31.67 0.14 -18.88
C LYS A 15 -31.34 1.59 -19.22
N THR A 16 -32.07 2.55 -18.67
CA THR A 16 -31.79 3.99 -18.88
C THR A 16 -30.48 4.40 -18.21
N ILE A 17 -30.24 3.95 -16.98
CA ILE A 17 -28.97 4.18 -16.25
C ILE A 17 -27.80 3.56 -17.03
N ALA A 18 -27.92 2.30 -17.46
CA ALA A 18 -26.89 1.63 -18.24
C ALA A 18 -26.57 2.34 -19.57
N LYS A 19 -27.59 2.83 -20.28
CA LYS A 19 -27.39 3.64 -21.50
C LYS A 19 -26.68 4.96 -21.21
N THR A 20 -27.04 5.62 -20.11
CA THR A 20 -26.45 6.90 -19.71
C THR A 20 -24.99 6.74 -19.31
N LEU A 21 -24.68 5.74 -18.48
CA LEU A 21 -23.31 5.36 -18.11
C LEU A 21 -22.49 5.02 -19.36
N LYS A 22 -23.02 4.20 -20.28
CA LYS A 22 -22.33 3.89 -21.53
C LYS A 22 -21.99 5.14 -22.34
N LYS A 23 -22.91 6.11 -22.43
CA LYS A 23 -22.68 7.38 -23.12
C LYS A 23 -21.59 8.20 -22.42
N GLN A 24 -21.61 8.28 -21.10
CA GLN A 24 -20.59 8.99 -20.31
C GLN A 24 -19.21 8.33 -20.44
N THR A 25 -19.12 7.01 -20.35
CA THR A 25 -17.87 6.27 -20.56
C THR A 25 -17.31 6.49 -21.97
N THR A 26 -18.15 6.50 -23.01
CA THR A 26 -17.68 6.81 -24.37
C THR A 26 -17.20 8.25 -24.50
N LYS A 27 -17.83 9.21 -23.81
CA LYS A 27 -17.38 10.60 -23.78
C LYS A 27 -16.02 10.74 -23.10
N LEU A 28 -15.86 10.13 -21.92
CA LEU A 28 -14.60 10.11 -21.17
C LEU A 28 -13.47 9.46 -21.98
N LYS A 29 -13.71 8.29 -22.61
CA LYS A 29 -12.71 7.66 -23.50
C LYS A 29 -12.26 8.58 -24.63
N LYS A 30 -13.16 9.36 -25.23
CA LYS A 30 -12.80 10.33 -26.29
C LYS A 30 -12.01 11.52 -25.75
N GLU A 31 -12.35 12.02 -24.57
CA GLU A 31 -11.63 13.13 -23.92
C GLU A 31 -10.22 12.70 -23.52
N LEU A 32 -10.06 11.48 -23.01
CA LEU A 32 -8.75 10.93 -22.66
C LEU A 32 -7.91 10.65 -23.91
N ALA A 33 -8.49 10.09 -24.97
CA ALA A 33 -7.79 9.94 -26.25
C ALA A 33 -7.34 11.29 -26.84
N ALA A 34 -8.14 12.35 -26.68
CA ALA A 34 -7.76 13.70 -27.09
C ALA A 34 -6.59 14.28 -26.28
N LYS A 35 -6.40 13.80 -25.04
CA LYS A 35 -5.23 14.10 -24.19
C LYS A 35 -4.04 13.17 -24.45
N GLY A 36 -4.13 12.27 -25.43
CA GLY A 36 -3.07 11.32 -25.75
C GLY A 36 -3.01 10.08 -24.84
N GLU A 37 -4.04 9.83 -24.03
CA GLU A 37 -4.11 8.65 -23.17
C GLU A 37 -4.51 7.41 -23.96
N GLU A 38 -3.85 6.29 -23.69
CA GLU A 38 -4.13 5.00 -24.31
C GLU A 38 -5.31 4.28 -23.62
N ASP A 39 -6.08 3.48 -24.36
CA ASP A 39 -7.12 2.65 -23.76
C ASP A 39 -6.48 1.51 -22.96
N LEU A 40 -6.50 1.61 -21.63
CA LEU A 40 -5.88 0.62 -20.75
C LEU A 40 -6.36 -0.81 -21.01
N GLU A 41 -7.61 -1.02 -21.45
CA GLU A 41 -8.10 -2.37 -21.80
C GLU A 41 -7.29 -2.98 -22.96
N GLN A 42 -6.92 -2.14 -23.94
CA GLN A 42 -6.12 -2.53 -25.09
C GLN A 42 -4.65 -2.71 -24.68
N VAL A 43 -4.09 -1.79 -23.89
CA VAL A 43 -2.71 -1.89 -23.35
C VAL A 43 -2.52 -3.21 -22.60
N ILE A 44 -3.42 -3.56 -21.68
CA ILE A 44 -3.33 -4.81 -20.92
C ILE A 44 -3.44 -6.03 -21.83
N LYS A 45 -4.31 -5.99 -22.84
CA LYS A 45 -4.44 -7.08 -23.80
C LYS A 45 -3.16 -7.29 -24.61
N GLU A 46 -2.50 -6.22 -25.03
CA GLU A 46 -1.22 -6.26 -25.74
C GLU A 46 -0.10 -6.80 -24.85
N LEU A 47 -0.04 -6.38 -23.59
CA LEU A 47 0.91 -6.92 -22.60
C LEU A 47 0.71 -8.43 -22.39
N GLU A 48 -0.54 -8.88 -22.23
CA GLU A 48 -0.86 -10.30 -22.12
C GLU A 48 -0.51 -11.08 -23.41
N GLU A 49 -0.73 -10.50 -24.60
CA GLU A 49 -0.36 -11.10 -25.88
C GLU A 49 1.16 -11.20 -26.06
N ALA A 50 1.89 -10.15 -25.69
CA ALA A 50 3.34 -10.12 -25.73
C ALA A 50 3.94 -11.18 -24.80
N ASP A 51 3.37 -11.34 -23.60
CA ASP A 51 3.83 -12.35 -22.66
C ASP A 51 3.52 -13.78 -23.14
N ARG A 52 2.35 -14.02 -23.74
CA ARG A 52 2.00 -15.32 -24.36
C ARG A 52 2.94 -15.75 -25.48
N LYS A 53 3.64 -14.81 -26.12
CA LYS A 53 4.63 -15.12 -27.17
C LYS A 53 5.97 -15.60 -26.61
N LYS A 54 6.23 -15.41 -25.31
CA LYS A 54 7.43 -15.93 -24.65
C LYS A 54 7.35 -17.45 -24.60
N ASN A 55 8.49 -18.12 -24.83
CA ASN A 55 8.56 -19.58 -24.91
C ASN A 55 9.58 -20.20 -23.95
N ALA A 56 10.36 -19.38 -23.25
CA ALA A 56 11.42 -19.81 -22.36
C ALA A 56 11.35 -19.06 -21.03
N ILE A 57 11.85 -19.71 -19.97
CA ILE A 57 12.10 -19.07 -18.69
C ILE A 57 13.46 -18.38 -18.80
N VAL A 58 13.50 -17.09 -18.48
CA VAL A 58 14.73 -16.29 -18.40
C VAL A 58 14.99 -15.93 -16.95
N GLU A 59 16.26 -16.01 -16.55
CA GLU A 59 16.72 -15.78 -15.19
C GLU A 59 17.88 -14.78 -15.22
N ASP A 60 17.63 -13.58 -14.72
CA ASP A 60 18.60 -12.49 -14.75
C ASP A 60 19.07 -12.16 -13.33
N LEU A 61 20.38 -12.21 -13.11
CA LEU A 61 20.99 -11.78 -11.85
C LEU A 61 20.96 -10.24 -11.79
N LEU A 62 20.26 -9.68 -10.81
CA LEU A 62 20.23 -8.24 -10.59
C LEU A 62 21.38 -7.84 -9.67
N LYS A 63 22.42 -7.22 -10.24
CA LYS A 63 23.62 -6.82 -9.51
C LYS A 63 23.33 -5.76 -8.44
N ASP A 64 22.50 -4.78 -8.79
CA ASP A 64 22.18 -3.62 -7.95
C ASP A 64 20.87 -3.81 -7.16
N GLY A 65 20.29 -5.02 -7.21
CA GLY A 65 18.98 -5.30 -6.64
C GLY A 65 17.80 -4.89 -7.55
N PRO A 66 16.56 -5.00 -7.05
CA PRO A 66 15.38 -4.58 -7.79
C PRO A 66 15.35 -3.05 -7.95
N SER A 67 14.57 -2.56 -8.92
CA SER A 67 14.33 -1.13 -9.06
C SER A 67 13.51 -0.56 -7.89
N ARG A 68 13.53 0.77 -7.77
CA ARG A 68 12.61 1.55 -6.92
C ARG A 68 11.18 1.07 -7.14
N ARG A 69 10.46 0.82 -6.04
CA ARG A 69 9.05 0.42 -6.12
C ARG A 69 8.31 0.54 -4.80
N ALA A 70 7.01 0.73 -4.91
CA ALA A 70 6.05 0.63 -3.82
C ALA A 70 4.81 -0.16 -4.26
N ASN A 71 3.92 -0.43 -3.30
CA ASN A 71 2.65 -1.12 -3.54
C ASN A 71 2.82 -2.50 -4.22
N PHE A 72 3.94 -3.16 -3.97
CA PHE A 72 4.27 -4.51 -4.41
C PHE A 72 3.99 -5.54 -3.30
N SER A 73 4.16 -6.83 -3.59
CA SER A 73 4.12 -7.88 -2.57
C SER A 73 5.50 -8.40 -2.23
N LEU A 74 5.76 -8.61 -0.94
CA LEU A 74 7.01 -9.20 -0.42
C LEU A 74 6.66 -10.36 0.52
N ASN A 75 7.07 -11.57 0.16
CA ASN A 75 6.69 -12.79 0.87
C ASN A 75 7.91 -13.66 1.17
N ALA A 76 8.03 -14.14 2.40
CA ALA A 76 9.07 -15.10 2.75
C ALA A 76 8.72 -16.50 2.21
N HIS A 77 9.68 -17.16 1.57
CA HIS A 77 9.52 -18.55 1.16
C HIS A 77 9.44 -19.45 2.42
N PHE A 78 8.46 -20.34 2.45
CA PHE A 78 8.22 -21.26 3.58
C PHE A 78 9.41 -22.22 3.81
N GLU A 79 9.85 -22.96 2.78
CA GLU A 79 10.97 -23.90 2.89
C GLU A 79 12.36 -23.30 2.63
N LYS A 80 12.55 -22.54 1.55
CA LYS A 80 13.86 -22.04 1.13
C LYS A 80 14.27 -20.77 1.89
N ASP A 81 15.58 -20.51 1.89
CA ASP A 81 16.19 -19.25 2.35
C ASP A 81 16.00 -18.13 1.32
N GLU A 82 14.75 -17.87 0.92
CA GLU A 82 14.42 -16.94 -0.15
C GLU A 82 13.26 -16.01 0.25
N ILE A 83 13.29 -14.78 -0.26
CA ILE A 83 12.16 -13.85 -0.25
C ILE A 83 11.69 -13.65 -1.70
N VAL A 84 10.37 -13.62 -1.89
CA VAL A 84 9.70 -13.51 -3.18
C VAL A 84 9.04 -12.14 -3.27
N MET A 85 9.38 -11.39 -4.30
CA MET A 85 8.84 -10.06 -4.62
C MET A 85 8.07 -10.11 -5.94
N PHE A 86 6.91 -9.47 -6.01
CA PHE A 86 6.16 -9.34 -7.26
C PHE A 86 5.47 -7.99 -7.40
N GLY A 87 5.59 -7.42 -8.60
CA GLY A 87 4.85 -6.23 -9.04
C GLY A 87 5.30 -4.93 -8.37
N GLY A 88 4.35 -4.01 -8.23
CA GLY A 88 4.54 -2.65 -7.70
C GLY A 88 4.58 -1.60 -8.78
N GLU A 89 4.84 -0.37 -8.35
CA GLU A 89 4.94 0.79 -9.24
C GLU A 89 6.08 1.72 -8.87
N TYR A 90 6.47 2.57 -9.83
CA TYR A 90 7.47 3.60 -9.70
C TYR A 90 7.00 4.85 -10.43
N PHE A 91 7.05 6.01 -9.77
CA PHE A 91 6.80 7.30 -10.37
C PHE A 91 8.10 8.11 -10.40
N ASN A 92 8.43 8.69 -11.56
CA ASN A 92 9.67 9.47 -11.76
C ASN A 92 9.44 10.99 -11.82
N GLY A 93 8.29 11.48 -11.36
CA GLY A 93 7.88 12.89 -11.48
C GLY A 93 7.09 13.21 -12.75
N GLN A 94 7.18 12.37 -13.79
CA GLN A 94 6.44 12.57 -15.04
C GLN A 94 5.55 11.38 -15.42
N LYS A 95 6.05 10.15 -15.21
CA LYS A 95 5.40 8.91 -15.65
C LYS A 95 5.44 7.85 -14.56
N THR A 96 4.34 7.10 -14.46
CA THR A 96 4.21 5.91 -13.63
C THR A 96 4.52 4.66 -14.45
N TYR A 97 5.40 3.84 -13.89
CA TYR A 97 5.79 2.53 -14.41
C TYR A 97 5.22 1.46 -13.48
N VAL A 98 4.42 0.56 -14.03
CA VAL A 98 3.87 -0.57 -13.29
C VAL A 98 4.67 -1.83 -13.62
N TYR A 99 5.14 -2.53 -12.59
CA TYR A 99 5.96 -3.73 -12.73
C TYR A 99 5.11 -5.00 -12.75
N GLY A 100 5.55 -5.98 -13.53
CA GLY A 100 5.02 -7.34 -13.56
C GLY A 100 6.10 -8.41 -13.39
N ASP A 101 7.27 -8.01 -12.88
CA ASP A 101 8.37 -8.94 -12.67
C ASP A 101 8.27 -9.67 -11.33
N LEU A 102 8.80 -10.89 -11.34
CA LEU A 102 8.99 -11.72 -10.15
C LEU A 102 10.47 -11.73 -9.80
N VAL A 103 10.81 -11.34 -8.58
CA VAL A 103 12.20 -11.28 -8.11
C VAL A 103 12.38 -12.12 -6.86
N LEU A 104 13.44 -12.93 -6.83
CA LEU A 104 13.84 -13.73 -5.67
C LEU A 104 15.09 -13.15 -5.03
N TYR A 105 15.05 -12.92 -3.72
CA TYR A 105 16.23 -12.63 -2.93
C TYR A 105 16.71 -13.90 -2.22
N ASN A 106 17.95 -14.31 -2.44
CA ASN A 106 18.55 -15.42 -1.73
C ASN A 106 19.28 -14.93 -0.49
N LEU A 107 18.83 -15.32 0.71
CA LEU A 107 19.36 -14.81 1.98
C LEU A 107 20.81 -15.25 2.24
N LYS A 108 21.18 -16.44 1.78
CA LYS A 108 22.54 -17.00 1.98
C LYS A 108 23.55 -16.35 1.06
N LYS A 109 23.21 -16.21 -0.22
CA LYS A 109 24.08 -15.63 -1.25
C LYS A 109 24.02 -14.11 -1.29
N LYS A 110 22.99 -13.50 -0.68
CA LYS A 110 22.68 -12.06 -0.76
C LYS A 110 22.57 -11.57 -2.21
N THR A 111 21.93 -12.37 -3.07
CA THR A 111 21.79 -12.10 -4.50
C THR A 111 20.33 -12.03 -4.90
N TRP A 112 20.03 -11.17 -5.88
CA TRP A 112 18.71 -11.02 -6.46
C TRP A 112 18.61 -11.67 -7.83
N LEU A 113 17.55 -12.44 -8.05
CA LEU A 113 17.30 -13.15 -9.30
C LEU A 113 15.91 -12.76 -9.83
N LYS A 114 15.88 -12.08 -10.97
CA LYS A 114 14.64 -11.82 -11.70
C LYS A 114 14.27 -13.05 -12.52
N ILE A 115 13.02 -13.49 -12.39
CA ILE A 115 12.47 -14.62 -13.14
C ILE A 115 11.43 -14.09 -14.11
N GLN A 116 11.62 -14.39 -15.39
CA GLN A 116 10.65 -14.15 -16.45
C GLN A 116 10.17 -15.50 -16.97
N ALA A 117 8.99 -15.92 -16.53
CA ALA A 117 8.36 -17.14 -17.00
C ALA A 117 7.21 -16.80 -17.97
N PRO A 118 6.98 -17.61 -19.03
CA PRO A 118 5.87 -17.42 -19.95
C PRO A 118 4.50 -17.49 -19.28
N GLY A 119 3.53 -16.75 -19.82
CA GLY A 119 2.15 -16.72 -19.33
C GLY A 119 2.02 -16.02 -17.97
N ALA A 120 2.90 -15.06 -17.68
CA ALA A 120 2.93 -14.29 -16.45
C ALA A 120 1.66 -13.46 -16.24
N ALA A 121 1.36 -13.23 -14.96
CA ALA A 121 0.36 -12.26 -14.58
C ALA A 121 0.74 -10.86 -15.10
N PRO A 122 -0.20 -10.08 -15.67
CA PRO A 122 0.05 -8.71 -16.11
C PRO A 122 0.66 -7.82 -15.01
N PRO A 123 1.43 -6.78 -15.38
CA PRO A 123 1.95 -5.78 -14.45
C PRO A 123 0.85 -5.20 -13.56
N ARG A 124 1.15 -5.09 -12.26
CA ARG A 124 0.16 -4.60 -11.28
C ARG A 124 0.82 -4.07 -10.01
N CYS A 125 0.15 -3.11 -9.39
CA CYS A 125 0.40 -2.61 -8.05
C CYS A 125 -0.86 -2.76 -7.18
N ALA A 126 -0.71 -2.52 -5.87
CA ALA A 126 -1.79 -2.58 -4.88
C ALA A 126 -2.60 -3.90 -4.90
N HIS A 127 -2.02 -4.97 -5.46
CA HIS A 127 -2.51 -6.34 -5.39
C HIS A 127 -2.17 -6.95 -4.04
N GLN A 128 -2.65 -8.17 -3.80
CA GLN A 128 -2.17 -8.97 -2.69
C GLN A 128 -1.61 -10.28 -3.20
N ALA A 129 -0.52 -10.71 -2.58
CA ALA A 129 0.05 -12.01 -2.83
C ALA A 129 0.22 -12.78 -1.52
N VAL A 130 -0.15 -14.06 -1.54
CA VAL A 130 -0.08 -14.97 -0.41
C VAL A 130 0.70 -16.21 -0.84
N LEU A 131 1.71 -16.57 -0.05
CA LEU A 131 2.54 -17.73 -0.32
C LEU A 131 2.03 -18.94 0.47
N THR A 132 1.80 -20.06 -0.22
CA THR A 132 1.37 -21.33 0.39
C THR A 132 2.43 -22.42 0.16
N ALA A 133 2.46 -23.40 1.07
CA ALA A 133 3.43 -24.51 1.03
C ALA A 133 3.10 -25.59 -0.01
N GLY A 134 1.99 -25.46 -0.75
CA GLY A 134 1.56 -26.46 -1.74
C GLY A 134 2.62 -26.68 -2.82
N GLU A 135 2.88 -27.94 -3.17
CA GLU A 135 3.74 -28.35 -4.30
C GLU A 135 5.17 -27.80 -4.30
N GLY A 136 5.75 -27.51 -3.12
CA GLY A 136 7.08 -26.90 -3.03
C GLY A 136 7.08 -25.39 -3.30
N GLY A 137 5.90 -24.77 -3.26
CA GLY A 137 5.70 -23.33 -3.12
C GLY A 137 4.79 -22.75 -4.20
N GLN A 138 3.76 -22.06 -3.75
CA GLN A 138 2.79 -21.40 -4.63
C GLN A 138 2.58 -19.96 -4.17
N LEU A 139 2.84 -19.00 -5.05
CA LEU A 139 2.52 -17.59 -4.83
C LEU A 139 1.18 -17.28 -5.50
N TRP A 140 0.14 -17.09 -4.69
CA TRP A 140 -1.22 -16.75 -5.14
C TRP A 140 -1.39 -15.24 -5.18
N ILE A 141 -1.89 -14.70 -6.28
CA ILE A 141 -1.98 -13.25 -6.54
C ILE A 141 -3.39 -12.90 -6.99
N PHE A 142 -4.03 -11.96 -6.30
CA PHE A 142 -5.38 -11.51 -6.64
C PHE A 142 -5.44 -10.00 -6.81
N GLY A 143 -6.22 -9.56 -7.80
CA GLY A 143 -6.57 -8.16 -8.01
C GLY A 143 -5.37 -7.24 -8.21
N GLY A 144 -5.47 -6.02 -7.67
CA GLY A 144 -4.55 -4.92 -7.92
C GLY A 144 -5.00 -4.05 -9.08
N GLU A 145 -4.15 -3.15 -9.52
CA GLU A 145 -4.42 -2.27 -10.66
C GLU A 145 -3.19 -2.01 -11.51
N TYR A 146 -3.45 -1.50 -12.70
CA TYR A 146 -2.47 -0.87 -13.57
C TYR A 146 -2.82 0.60 -13.70
N ALA A 147 -1.96 1.48 -13.19
CA ALA A 147 -2.06 2.92 -13.37
C ALA A 147 -1.56 3.30 -14.77
N SER A 148 -2.27 4.21 -15.45
CA SER A 148 -1.75 4.84 -16.67
C SER A 148 -0.45 5.60 -16.36
N PRO A 149 0.42 5.84 -17.36
CA PRO A 149 1.65 6.60 -17.15
C PRO A 149 1.41 7.96 -16.49
N SER A 150 0.29 8.62 -16.77
CA SER A 150 -0.09 9.91 -16.18
C SER A 150 -0.85 9.82 -14.85
N GLN A 151 -1.13 8.61 -14.35
CA GLN A 151 -2.01 8.35 -13.20
C GLN A 151 -3.46 8.85 -13.36
N SER A 152 -3.88 9.19 -14.58
CA SER A 152 -5.24 9.67 -14.86
C SER A 152 -6.28 8.55 -14.96
N GLN A 153 -5.84 7.31 -15.17
CA GLN A 153 -6.70 6.14 -15.32
C GLN A 153 -6.14 4.93 -14.57
N PHE A 154 -7.04 4.10 -14.07
CA PHE A 154 -6.69 2.85 -13.39
C PHE A 154 -7.46 1.68 -14.01
N TYR A 155 -6.74 0.62 -14.38
CA TYR A 155 -7.33 -0.66 -14.74
C TYR A 155 -7.28 -1.60 -13.55
N HIS A 156 -8.42 -1.83 -12.88
CA HIS A 156 -8.49 -2.74 -11.75
C HIS A 156 -8.66 -4.20 -12.20
N TYR A 157 -7.79 -5.07 -11.70
CA TYR A 157 -7.84 -6.50 -11.96
C TYR A 157 -8.86 -7.21 -11.06
N LYS A 158 -9.45 -8.28 -11.59
CA LYS A 158 -10.32 -9.23 -10.86
C LYS A 158 -9.84 -10.68 -10.97
N ASP A 159 -8.68 -10.88 -11.58
CA ASP A 159 -8.14 -12.20 -11.85
C ASP A 159 -7.38 -12.76 -10.65
N LEU A 160 -7.30 -14.09 -10.61
CA LEU A 160 -6.52 -14.84 -9.64
C LEU A 160 -5.45 -15.61 -10.41
N TRP A 161 -4.21 -15.49 -9.96
CA TRP A 161 -3.05 -16.17 -10.53
C TRP A 161 -2.35 -16.99 -9.46
N VAL A 162 -1.68 -18.05 -9.89
CA VAL A 162 -0.71 -18.77 -9.07
C VAL A 162 0.61 -18.91 -9.83
N PHE A 163 1.71 -18.62 -9.15
CA PHE A 163 3.06 -18.98 -9.61
C PHE A 163 3.58 -20.16 -8.80
N TYR A 164 3.91 -21.26 -9.48
CA TYR A 164 4.52 -22.43 -8.88
C TYR A 164 6.03 -22.25 -8.80
N LEU A 165 6.55 -21.96 -7.61
CA LEU A 165 7.97 -21.65 -7.36
C LEU A 165 8.90 -22.80 -7.76
N LYS A 166 8.46 -24.05 -7.58
CA LYS A 166 9.25 -25.23 -7.93
C LYS A 166 9.44 -25.41 -9.43
N THR A 167 8.39 -25.19 -10.22
CA THR A 167 8.39 -25.43 -11.67
C THR A 167 8.60 -24.14 -12.48
N LYS A 168 8.57 -22.98 -11.82
CA LYS A 168 8.64 -21.64 -12.41
C LYS A 168 7.58 -21.42 -13.49
N LYS A 169 6.33 -21.81 -13.17
CA LYS A 169 5.19 -21.70 -14.09
C LYS A 169 4.10 -20.82 -13.51
N TRP A 170 3.49 -20.02 -14.38
CA TRP A 170 2.28 -19.27 -14.09
C TRP A 170 1.04 -20.04 -14.52
N GLU A 171 -0.04 -19.84 -13.78
CA GLU A 171 -1.38 -20.32 -14.13
C GLU A 171 -2.40 -19.24 -13.78
N LYS A 172 -3.24 -18.88 -14.78
CA LYS A 172 -4.44 -18.06 -14.56
C LYS A 172 -5.57 -18.96 -14.08
N ILE A 173 -6.11 -18.66 -12.91
CA ILE A 173 -7.17 -19.45 -12.31
C ILE A 173 -8.51 -19.01 -12.88
N ASN A 174 -9.14 -19.90 -13.65
CA ASN A 174 -10.46 -19.67 -14.22
C ASN A 174 -11.56 -20.13 -13.25
N ALA A 175 -11.78 -19.33 -12.20
CA ALA A 175 -12.85 -19.57 -11.23
C ALA A 175 -13.96 -18.51 -11.36
N THR A 176 -15.21 -18.96 -11.42
CA THR A 176 -16.39 -18.08 -11.43
C THR A 176 -16.75 -17.65 -10.01
N LEU A 177 -17.64 -16.66 -9.87
CA LEU A 177 -18.14 -16.14 -8.58
C LEU A 177 -17.08 -15.47 -7.68
N GLY A 178 -15.92 -15.12 -8.24
CA GLY A 178 -14.90 -14.36 -7.53
C GLY A 178 -15.30 -12.90 -7.25
N PRO A 179 -14.46 -12.17 -6.49
CA PRO A 179 -14.69 -10.77 -6.20
C PRO A 179 -14.70 -9.92 -7.48
N SER A 180 -15.38 -8.76 -7.42
CA SER A 180 -15.26 -7.73 -8.46
C SER A 180 -13.83 -7.21 -8.56
N SER A 181 -13.50 -6.56 -9.69
CA SER A 181 -12.24 -5.86 -9.90
C SER A 181 -11.97 -4.88 -8.77
N ARG A 182 -10.76 -4.95 -8.20
CA ARG A 182 -10.39 -4.14 -7.03
C ARG A 182 -8.89 -4.09 -6.79
N SER A 183 -8.43 -2.99 -6.22
CA SER A 183 -7.09 -2.79 -5.66
C SER A 183 -7.19 -2.35 -4.20
N GLY A 184 -6.05 -2.33 -3.49
CA GLY A 184 -6.00 -1.94 -2.07
C GLY A 184 -6.81 -2.84 -1.14
N HIS A 185 -7.27 -4.00 -1.62
CA HIS A 185 -7.91 -5.03 -0.81
C HIS A 185 -6.86 -5.78 0.00
N ARG A 186 -7.28 -6.60 0.96
CA ARG A 186 -6.38 -7.53 1.65
C ARG A 186 -6.74 -8.98 1.35
N MET A 187 -5.71 -9.83 1.31
CA MET A 187 -5.84 -11.26 1.14
C MET A 187 -4.93 -11.99 2.13
N VAL A 188 -5.46 -12.95 2.87
CA VAL A 188 -4.67 -13.80 3.78
C VAL A 188 -5.01 -15.27 3.59
N LEU A 189 -4.07 -16.15 3.93
CA LEU A 189 -4.36 -17.58 4.07
C LEU A 189 -5.02 -17.82 5.45
N CYS A 190 -6.18 -18.45 5.44
CA CYS A 190 -6.79 -19.04 6.63
C CYS A 190 -7.17 -20.50 6.34
N LYS A 191 -6.46 -21.43 7.00
CA LYS A 191 -6.57 -22.87 6.74
C LYS A 191 -6.33 -23.19 5.26
N LYS A 192 -7.34 -23.69 4.54
CA LYS A 192 -7.30 -24.02 3.11
C LYS A 192 -7.91 -22.93 2.21
N ASN A 193 -8.24 -21.76 2.77
CA ASN A 193 -8.92 -20.71 2.03
C ASN A 193 -8.03 -19.46 1.92
N LEU A 194 -7.99 -18.87 0.73
CA LEU A 194 -7.61 -17.46 0.60
C LEU A 194 -8.83 -16.62 0.97
N VAL A 195 -8.70 -15.75 1.95
CA VAL A 195 -9.77 -14.86 2.41
C VAL A 195 -9.49 -13.47 1.88
N VAL A 196 -10.40 -12.91 1.10
CA VAL A 196 -10.31 -11.56 0.54
C VAL A 196 -11.33 -10.65 1.21
N PHE A 197 -10.89 -9.46 1.62
CA PHE A 197 -11.73 -8.43 2.19
C PHE A 197 -11.41 -7.04 1.64
N GLY A 198 -12.46 -6.26 1.41
CA GLY A 198 -12.36 -4.83 1.14
C GLY A 198 -11.78 -4.49 -0.23
N GLY A 199 -11.14 -3.32 -0.30
CA GLY A 199 -10.55 -2.73 -1.51
C GLY A 199 -11.40 -1.60 -2.08
N TYR A 200 -10.91 -1.03 -3.17
CA TYR A 200 -11.62 -0.01 -3.93
C TYR A 200 -11.60 -0.32 -5.44
N HIS A 201 -12.48 0.34 -6.17
CA HIS A 201 -12.53 0.36 -7.62
C HIS A 201 -12.90 1.77 -8.07
N ASP A 202 -12.16 2.30 -9.03
CA ASP A 202 -12.41 3.56 -9.72
C ASP A 202 -12.42 3.31 -11.23
N ASN A 203 -13.29 4.02 -11.93
CA ASN A 203 -13.42 3.98 -13.39
C ASN A 203 -13.36 5.37 -14.04
N GLY A 204 -12.91 6.38 -13.29
CA GLY A 204 -12.83 7.79 -13.70
C GLY A 204 -14.16 8.54 -13.68
N LEU A 205 -15.30 7.85 -13.50
CA LEU A 205 -16.63 8.47 -13.37
C LEU A 205 -17.20 8.32 -11.96
N ASP A 206 -16.92 7.20 -11.33
CA ASP A 206 -17.35 6.88 -9.97
C ASP A 206 -16.36 5.93 -9.31
N TYR A 207 -16.30 5.99 -7.98
CA TYR A 207 -15.49 5.09 -7.18
C TYR A 207 -16.35 4.32 -6.19
N LYS A 208 -15.87 3.14 -5.81
CA LYS A 208 -16.55 2.28 -4.84
C LYS A 208 -15.56 1.59 -3.93
N TYR A 209 -15.76 1.78 -2.63
CA TYR A 209 -15.12 0.96 -1.60
C TYR A 209 -15.94 -0.31 -1.35
N TYR A 210 -15.27 -1.40 -0.96
CA TYR A 210 -15.88 -2.67 -0.66
C TYR A 210 -15.75 -3.05 0.82
N ASN A 211 -16.69 -3.83 1.34
CA ASN A 211 -16.61 -4.55 2.63
C ASN A 211 -17.07 -6.01 2.51
N ASP A 212 -17.19 -6.54 1.28
CA ASP A 212 -17.55 -7.93 1.06
C ASP A 212 -16.39 -8.87 1.41
N VAL A 213 -16.75 -10.11 1.77
CA VAL A 213 -15.78 -11.16 2.07
C VAL A 213 -15.95 -12.29 1.06
N HIS A 214 -14.83 -12.72 0.49
CA HIS A 214 -14.78 -13.86 -0.41
C HIS A 214 -13.78 -14.88 0.09
N LEU A 215 -14.11 -16.15 -0.08
CA LEU A 215 -13.21 -17.28 0.18
C LEU A 215 -12.89 -17.95 -1.15
N PHE A 216 -11.61 -18.19 -1.41
CA PHE A 216 -11.17 -19.11 -2.45
C PHE A 216 -10.67 -20.38 -1.80
N ASP A 217 -11.37 -21.48 -2.05
CA ASP A 217 -10.97 -22.78 -1.54
C ASP A 217 -9.86 -23.36 -2.42
N LEU A 218 -8.67 -23.58 -1.85
CA LEU A 218 -7.48 -24.00 -2.58
C LEU A 218 -7.56 -25.44 -3.14
N GLU A 219 -8.46 -26.26 -2.61
CA GLU A 219 -8.59 -27.68 -2.98
C GLU A 219 -9.56 -27.83 -4.16
N SER A 220 -10.77 -27.28 -4.03
CA SER A 220 -11.77 -27.24 -5.09
C SER A 220 -11.49 -26.19 -6.16
N ARG A 221 -10.61 -25.23 -5.88
CA ARG A 221 -10.28 -24.07 -6.73
C ARG A 221 -11.51 -23.24 -7.09
N THR A 222 -12.39 -23.03 -6.12
CA THR A 222 -13.64 -22.28 -6.32
C THR A 222 -13.75 -21.07 -5.40
N TRP A 223 -14.36 -20.00 -5.90
CA TRP A 223 -14.73 -18.84 -5.10
C TRP A 223 -16.10 -19.02 -4.46
N ARG A 224 -16.26 -18.40 -3.31
CA ARG A 224 -17.56 -18.18 -2.67
C ARG A 224 -17.57 -16.82 -1.96
N LYS A 225 -18.59 -16.03 -2.24
CA LYS A 225 -18.94 -14.88 -1.39
C LYS A 225 -19.61 -15.39 -0.13
N ILE A 226 -19.18 -14.90 1.03
CA ILE A 226 -19.84 -15.18 2.31
C ILE A 226 -20.49 -13.91 2.85
N GLU A 227 -21.50 -14.10 3.70
CA GLU A 227 -22.19 -13.02 4.42
C GLU A 227 -22.03 -13.29 5.92
N PRO A 228 -20.91 -12.87 6.53
CA PRO A 228 -20.70 -13.12 7.95
C PRO A 228 -21.73 -12.37 8.80
N SER A 229 -22.24 -13.04 9.83
CA SER A 229 -23.18 -12.43 10.77
C SER A 229 -22.48 -11.47 11.74
N GLY A 230 -23.23 -10.57 12.37
CA GLY A 230 -22.68 -9.52 13.26
C GLY A 230 -22.42 -8.20 12.54
N THR A 231 -21.82 -7.24 13.24
CA THR A 231 -21.55 -5.90 12.71
C THR A 231 -20.27 -5.92 11.89
N ALA A 232 -20.41 -5.84 10.57
CA ALA A 232 -19.27 -5.76 9.66
C ALA A 232 -18.58 -4.38 9.72
N PRO A 233 -17.27 -4.32 9.43
CA PRO A 233 -16.60 -3.05 9.12
C PRO A 233 -17.28 -2.32 7.96
N SER A 234 -17.19 -0.99 7.98
CA SER A 234 -17.49 -0.13 6.84
C SER A 234 -16.60 -0.48 5.64
N ALA A 235 -17.08 -0.14 4.43
CA ALA A 235 -16.32 -0.29 3.20
C ALA A 235 -15.03 0.52 3.24
N ARG A 236 -13.91 -0.10 2.87
CA ARG A 236 -12.57 0.47 3.02
C ARG A 236 -11.53 -0.20 2.11
N SER A 237 -10.49 0.54 1.77
CA SER A 237 -9.25 0.04 1.15
C SER A 237 -8.06 0.28 2.08
N GLY A 238 -6.91 -0.30 1.78
CA GLY A 238 -5.65 -0.05 2.50
C GLY A 238 -5.64 -0.51 3.97
N CYS A 239 -6.68 -1.24 4.42
CA CYS A 239 -6.74 -1.79 5.77
C CYS A 239 -5.62 -2.80 6.02
N GLN A 240 -5.33 -3.12 7.27
CA GLN A 240 -4.42 -4.20 7.63
C GLN A 240 -5.22 -5.46 7.96
N MET A 241 -4.75 -6.61 7.49
CA MET A 241 -5.38 -7.91 7.74
C MET A 241 -4.33 -8.95 8.11
N VAL A 242 -4.53 -9.62 9.25
CA VAL A 242 -3.60 -10.64 9.78
C VAL A 242 -4.35 -11.85 10.32
N THR A 243 -3.84 -13.05 10.03
CA THR A 243 -4.37 -14.30 10.60
C THR A 243 -3.79 -14.53 11.98
N LEU A 244 -4.64 -14.76 12.98
CA LEU A 244 -4.26 -15.11 14.35
C LEU A 244 -3.86 -16.59 14.45
N PRO A 245 -3.07 -17.00 15.47
CA PRO A 245 -2.68 -18.40 15.67
C PRO A 245 -3.87 -19.36 15.81
N ASP A 246 -5.01 -18.89 16.34
CA ASP A 246 -6.23 -19.69 16.51
C ASP A 246 -7.10 -19.75 15.23
N GLY A 247 -6.64 -19.15 14.13
CA GLY A 247 -7.33 -19.15 12.84
C GLY A 247 -8.41 -18.08 12.69
N ARG A 248 -8.60 -17.19 13.66
CA ARG A 248 -9.37 -15.94 13.44
C ARG A 248 -8.56 -14.97 12.59
N ILE A 249 -9.22 -13.99 11.99
CA ILE A 249 -8.57 -12.97 11.16
C ILE A 249 -8.87 -11.60 11.78
N LEU A 250 -7.83 -10.84 12.10
CA LEU A 250 -7.96 -9.45 12.53
C LEU A 250 -7.93 -8.55 11.30
N ILE A 251 -8.85 -7.59 11.27
CA ILE A 251 -8.92 -6.50 10.31
C ILE A 251 -8.95 -5.20 11.08
N THR A 252 -8.09 -4.27 10.73
CA THR A 252 -8.03 -2.95 11.35
C THR A 252 -7.60 -1.90 10.35
N GLY A 253 -7.85 -0.63 10.66
CA GLY A 253 -7.38 0.48 9.85
C GLY A 253 -8.06 0.58 8.49
N GLY A 254 -7.40 1.32 7.60
CA GLY A 254 -7.80 1.54 6.21
C GLY A 254 -8.40 2.92 5.98
N TYR A 255 -8.85 3.15 4.76
CA TYR A 255 -9.36 4.43 4.29
C TYR A 255 -10.63 4.25 3.46
N SER A 256 -11.49 5.26 3.48
CA SER A 256 -12.62 5.39 2.55
C SER A 256 -12.94 6.86 2.30
N LYS A 257 -13.50 7.17 1.13
CA LYS A 257 -14.15 8.46 0.86
C LYS A 257 -15.66 8.31 0.87
N ASN A 258 -16.34 9.29 1.46
CA ASN A 258 -17.79 9.41 1.41
C ASN A 258 -18.18 10.71 0.68
N LYS A 259 -19.07 10.59 -0.30
CA LYS A 259 -19.70 11.74 -0.96
C LYS A 259 -20.60 12.48 0.02
N VAL A 260 -20.22 13.69 0.42
CA VAL A 260 -21.00 14.52 1.35
C VAL A 260 -21.94 15.44 0.58
N LYS A 261 -21.45 16.06 -0.50
CA LYS A 261 -22.22 16.88 -1.43
C LYS A 261 -21.85 16.51 -2.86
N LYS A 262 -22.54 17.12 -3.83
CA LYS A 262 -22.14 17.01 -5.23
C LYS A 262 -20.72 17.56 -5.36
N ASP A 263 -19.81 16.74 -5.87
CA ASP A 263 -18.40 17.06 -6.10
C ASP A 263 -17.57 17.35 -4.82
N VAL A 264 -18.08 17.00 -3.63
CA VAL A 264 -17.35 17.12 -2.36
C VAL A 264 -17.29 15.77 -1.65
N ASP A 265 -16.08 15.25 -1.54
CA ASP A 265 -15.74 14.02 -0.84
C ASP A 265 -15.11 14.31 0.52
N LYS A 266 -15.38 13.46 1.50
CA LYS A 266 -14.68 13.49 2.78
C LYS A 266 -13.91 12.20 2.99
N GLY A 267 -12.61 12.31 3.21
CA GLY A 267 -11.75 11.21 3.63
C GLY A 267 -12.09 10.72 5.04
N ILE A 268 -12.03 9.41 5.23
CA ILE A 268 -12.21 8.76 6.53
C ILE A 268 -11.08 7.76 6.73
N ILE A 269 -10.20 8.09 7.67
CA ILE A 269 -9.21 7.16 8.21
C ILE A 269 -9.91 6.30 9.26
N HIS A 270 -9.90 4.99 9.03
CA HIS A 270 -10.45 4.02 9.98
C HIS A 270 -9.38 3.65 11.01
N SER A 271 -9.78 3.47 12.26
CA SER A 271 -8.91 2.98 13.35
C SER A 271 -9.60 1.93 14.23
N ASP A 272 -10.77 1.47 13.80
CA ASP A 272 -11.53 0.39 14.40
C ASP A 272 -10.88 -0.98 14.09
N ALA A 273 -11.30 -2.00 14.82
CA ALA A 273 -10.77 -3.35 14.68
C ALA A 273 -11.87 -4.39 14.80
N PHE A 274 -11.76 -5.44 13.99
CA PHE A 274 -12.73 -6.52 13.90
C PHE A 274 -12.02 -7.86 13.80
N LEU A 275 -12.62 -8.87 14.42
CA LEU A 275 -12.29 -10.26 14.17
C LEU A 275 -13.31 -10.87 13.22
N LEU A 276 -12.80 -11.60 12.24
CA LEU A 276 -13.55 -12.44 11.32
C LEU A 276 -13.18 -13.90 11.58
N PHE A 277 -14.18 -14.75 11.80
CA PHE A 277 -13.91 -16.16 12.10
C PHE A 277 -15.04 -17.10 11.71
N PRO A 278 -14.73 -18.38 11.38
CA PRO A 278 -15.74 -19.37 11.06
C PRO A 278 -16.55 -19.75 12.31
N ASP A 279 -17.85 -20.01 12.12
CA ASP A 279 -18.69 -20.55 13.17
C ASP A 279 -18.27 -21.99 13.48
N LYS A 280 -17.97 -22.27 14.76
CA LYS A 280 -17.50 -23.60 15.21
C LYS A 280 -18.52 -24.71 14.97
N HIS A 281 -19.80 -24.36 14.88
CA HIS A 281 -20.89 -25.32 14.66
C HIS A 281 -21.27 -25.49 13.19
N ASP A 282 -20.56 -24.82 12.27
CA ASP A 282 -20.89 -24.90 10.86
C ASP A 282 -20.19 -26.07 10.16
N THR A 283 -21.01 -26.95 9.59
CA THR A 283 -20.54 -28.13 8.87
C THR A 283 -20.17 -27.83 7.42
N ASN A 284 -20.64 -26.70 6.87
CA ASN A 284 -20.51 -26.38 5.44
C ASN A 284 -19.42 -25.34 5.14
N GLY A 285 -18.75 -24.82 6.18
CA GLY A 285 -17.68 -23.83 6.09
C GLY A 285 -18.11 -22.47 5.52
N THR A 286 -19.41 -22.14 5.56
CA THR A 286 -20.02 -20.92 5.00
C THR A 286 -20.35 -19.89 6.04
N LYS A 287 -20.59 -20.29 7.29
CA LYS A 287 -21.03 -19.40 8.35
C LYS A 287 -19.82 -18.80 9.03
N TRP A 288 -19.73 -17.48 8.96
CA TRP A 288 -18.69 -16.70 9.61
C TRP A 288 -19.33 -15.62 10.48
N LYS A 289 -18.55 -15.08 11.41
CA LYS A 289 -18.98 -14.05 12.35
C LYS A 289 -17.99 -12.91 12.36
N TRP A 290 -18.54 -11.70 12.40
CA TRP A 290 -17.85 -10.48 12.76
C TRP A 290 -17.97 -10.24 14.26
N GLN A 291 -16.87 -9.80 14.85
CA GLN A 291 -16.84 -9.31 16.22
C GLN A 291 -15.99 -8.04 16.26
N SER A 292 -16.59 -6.91 16.63
CA SER A 292 -15.81 -5.70 16.93
C SER A 292 -14.96 -5.94 18.18
N VAL A 293 -13.70 -5.50 18.13
CA VAL A 293 -12.73 -5.65 19.21
C VAL A 293 -12.00 -4.34 19.46
N LYS A 294 -11.53 -4.16 20.69
CA LYS A 294 -10.69 -3.02 21.07
C LYS A 294 -9.24 -3.48 21.15
N LEU A 295 -8.40 -2.87 20.33
CA LEU A 295 -6.95 -3.02 20.43
C LEU A 295 -6.45 -2.26 21.68
N THR A 296 -5.53 -2.88 22.43
CA THR A 296 -4.97 -2.30 23.67
C THR A 296 -3.50 -1.94 23.50
N GLY A 297 -2.89 -1.32 24.51
CA GLY A 297 -1.48 -0.93 24.49
C GLY A 297 -1.18 0.35 23.70
N THR A 298 0.08 0.53 23.33
CA THR A 298 0.61 1.73 22.64
C THR A 298 0.39 1.60 21.14
N LYS A 299 -0.76 2.07 20.67
CA LYS A 299 -1.19 1.98 19.26
C LYS A 299 -0.53 3.07 18.40
N PRO A 300 -0.35 2.82 17.09
CA PRO A 300 -0.08 3.88 16.12
C PRO A 300 -1.18 4.96 16.16
N SER A 301 -0.82 6.21 15.86
CA SER A 301 -1.84 7.25 15.61
C SER A 301 -2.61 6.95 14.31
N PRO A 302 -3.82 7.51 14.11
CA PRO A 302 -4.62 7.23 12.92
C PRO A 302 -3.85 7.55 11.63
N ARG A 303 -3.63 6.53 10.78
CA ARG A 303 -2.90 6.67 9.51
C ARG A 303 -3.26 5.56 8.53
N THR A 304 -2.93 5.78 7.26
CA THR A 304 -3.13 4.82 6.17
C THR A 304 -1.76 4.30 5.67
N GLY A 305 -1.76 3.38 4.70
CA GLY A 305 -0.53 2.98 4.02
C GLY A 305 0.51 2.19 4.85
N MET A 306 0.20 1.83 6.10
CA MET A 306 1.10 1.04 6.94
C MET A 306 1.35 -0.34 6.33
N SER A 307 2.62 -0.75 6.32
CA SER A 307 3.02 -2.10 5.95
C SER A 307 2.85 -3.04 7.13
N VAL A 308 2.38 -4.28 6.88
CA VAL A 308 2.12 -5.27 7.93
C VAL A 308 2.60 -6.65 7.53
N VAL A 309 3.16 -7.38 8.49
CA VAL A 309 3.51 -8.81 8.34
C VAL A 309 3.13 -9.57 9.61
N ALA A 310 2.48 -10.73 9.45
CA ALA A 310 2.21 -11.65 10.54
C ALA A 310 3.35 -12.67 10.69
N ASN A 311 3.91 -12.78 11.89
CA ASN A 311 4.74 -13.90 12.31
C ASN A 311 3.92 -14.79 13.27
N THR A 312 3.11 -15.67 12.69
CA THR A 312 2.17 -16.51 13.44
C THR A 312 2.87 -17.48 14.40
N ILE A 313 4.07 -17.96 14.06
CA ILE A 313 4.89 -18.82 14.94
C ILE A 313 5.29 -18.06 16.20
N GLY A 314 5.64 -16.78 16.06
CA GLY A 314 6.00 -15.90 17.17
C GLY A 314 4.82 -15.23 17.87
N ASN A 315 3.57 -15.54 17.50
CA ASN A 315 2.35 -14.88 17.98
C ASN A 315 2.40 -13.34 17.89
N ARG A 316 3.02 -12.81 16.83
CA ARG A 316 3.25 -11.37 16.66
C ARG A 316 2.94 -10.91 15.25
N ALA A 317 2.48 -9.68 15.10
CA ALA A 317 2.48 -8.97 13.82
C ALA A 317 3.26 -7.66 13.92
N TYR A 318 4.02 -7.33 12.89
CA TYR A 318 4.84 -6.12 12.83
C TYR A 318 4.24 -5.12 11.85
N PHE A 319 4.20 -3.85 12.26
CA PHE A 319 3.64 -2.75 11.50
C PHE A 319 4.68 -1.65 11.36
N PHE A 320 4.85 -1.11 10.15
CA PHE A 320 5.85 -0.08 9.88
C PHE A 320 5.28 1.07 9.06
N GLY A 321 5.64 2.29 9.47
CA GLY A 321 5.39 3.53 8.74
C GLY A 321 3.93 3.87 8.50
N GLY A 322 3.61 4.38 7.32
CA GLY A 322 2.29 4.88 6.93
C GLY A 322 2.25 6.41 6.80
N VAL A 323 1.10 6.94 6.38
CA VAL A 323 0.88 8.38 6.16
C VAL A 323 -0.42 8.85 6.82
N HIS A 324 -0.40 10.06 7.38
CA HIS A 324 -1.58 10.77 7.81
C HIS A 324 -1.75 12.01 6.94
N ASP A 325 -2.81 12.03 6.14
CA ASP A 325 -3.11 13.16 5.27
C ASP A 325 -3.98 14.16 6.03
N GLU A 326 -3.49 15.38 6.16
CA GLU A 326 -4.24 16.51 6.68
C GLU A 326 -4.86 17.28 5.52
N GLU A 327 -6.18 17.18 5.38
CA GLU A 327 -6.97 17.92 4.40
C GLU A 327 -7.31 19.30 5.03
N GLU A 328 -6.55 20.36 4.70
CA GLU A 328 -6.88 21.72 5.11
C GLU A 328 -8.03 22.29 4.27
N ASP A 329 -7.93 22.15 2.94
CA ASP A 329 -8.93 22.52 1.93
C ASP A 329 -8.78 21.61 0.67
N GLU A 330 -9.68 21.71 -0.32
CA GLU A 330 -9.68 20.85 -1.52
C GLU A 330 -8.37 20.88 -2.35
N GLU A 331 -7.58 21.95 -2.22
CA GLU A 331 -6.33 22.17 -2.95
C GLU A 331 -5.07 21.96 -2.09
N ASN A 332 -5.21 21.89 -0.75
CA ASN A 332 -4.09 21.78 0.18
C ASN A 332 -4.23 20.51 1.04
N ILE A 333 -3.55 19.46 0.61
CA ILE A 333 -3.40 18.21 1.37
C ILE A 333 -1.93 18.06 1.70
N SER A 334 -1.60 17.89 2.98
CA SER A 334 -0.23 17.59 3.41
C SER A 334 -0.15 16.22 4.05
N GLY A 335 0.79 15.40 3.59
CA GLY A 335 1.01 14.04 4.09
C GLY A 335 2.08 14.00 5.18
N SER A 336 1.71 13.67 6.41
CA SER A 336 2.68 13.34 7.47
C SER A 336 3.08 11.87 7.37
N PHE A 337 4.32 11.59 6.94
CA PHE A 337 4.84 10.23 6.83
C PHE A 337 5.48 9.76 8.14
N PHE A 338 5.41 8.46 8.41
CA PHE A 338 5.93 7.85 9.63
C PHE A 338 6.97 6.76 9.33
N ASN A 339 7.91 6.54 10.26
CA ASN A 339 8.90 5.46 10.27
C ASN A 339 8.91 4.66 11.59
N ASP A 340 7.83 4.75 12.37
CA ASP A 340 7.72 4.01 13.61
C ASP A 340 7.43 2.53 13.37
N LEU A 341 7.98 1.67 14.23
CA LEU A 341 7.80 0.23 14.22
C LEU A 341 6.95 -0.19 15.41
N TYR A 342 5.90 -0.98 15.16
CA TYR A 342 5.06 -1.55 16.21
C TYR A 342 5.01 -3.07 16.11
N CYS A 343 4.84 -3.70 17.26
CA CYS A 343 4.52 -5.12 17.39
C CYS A 343 3.15 -5.26 18.04
N LEU A 344 2.28 -6.07 17.42
CA LEU A 344 1.00 -6.50 17.95
C LEU A 344 1.12 -7.93 18.46
N ASP A 345 0.86 -8.15 19.74
CA ASP A 345 0.59 -9.49 20.30
C ASP A 345 -0.75 -9.99 19.75
N LEU A 346 -0.73 -11.09 18.98
CA LEU A 346 -1.91 -11.59 18.28
C LEU A 346 -2.89 -12.37 19.18
N GLU A 347 -2.45 -12.83 20.35
CA GLU A 347 -3.33 -13.47 21.34
C GLU A 347 -4.05 -12.42 22.19
N LYS A 348 -3.31 -11.41 22.66
CA LYS A 348 -3.82 -10.37 23.57
C LYS A 348 -4.41 -9.17 22.82
N LEU A 349 -4.16 -9.06 21.51
CA LEU A 349 -4.52 -7.89 20.70
C LEU A 349 -3.97 -6.58 21.32
N ASN A 350 -2.72 -6.65 21.76
CA ASN A 350 -2.01 -5.59 22.47
C ASN A 350 -0.84 -5.06 21.63
N PHE A 351 -0.88 -3.77 21.31
CA PHE A 351 0.18 -3.07 20.59
C PHE A 351 1.28 -2.59 21.53
N ASN A 352 2.52 -2.73 21.07
CA ASN A 352 3.70 -2.18 21.70
C ASN A 352 4.53 -1.48 20.62
N ARG A 353 4.96 -0.25 20.89
CA ARG A 353 5.94 0.44 20.04
C ARG A 353 7.30 -0.20 20.27
N ILE A 354 8.00 -0.55 19.20
CA ILE A 354 9.38 -1.02 19.29
C ILE A 354 10.30 0.20 19.28
N ILE A 355 11.07 0.36 20.34
CA ILE A 355 12.14 1.34 20.45
C ILE A 355 13.45 0.55 20.36
N LEU A 356 14.30 0.93 19.42
CA LEU A 356 15.60 0.28 19.23
C LEU A 356 16.62 0.94 20.15
N ASP A 357 17.41 0.13 20.86
CA ASP A 357 18.40 0.56 21.86
C ASP A 357 19.65 1.19 21.18
N GLY A 358 19.43 2.30 20.50
CA GLY A 358 20.44 3.23 19.99
C GLY A 358 20.07 4.70 20.23
N VAL A 359 18.81 4.97 20.61
CA VAL A 359 18.30 6.32 20.89
C VAL A 359 18.38 6.60 22.39
N LYS A 360 19.55 7.03 22.87
CA LYS A 360 19.59 7.80 24.13
C LYS A 360 19.05 9.19 23.84
N ALA A 361 17.78 9.42 24.12
CA ALA A 361 17.23 10.78 24.16
C ALA A 361 18.07 11.60 25.15
N LYS A 362 18.77 12.62 24.66
CA LYS A 362 19.37 13.63 25.54
C LYS A 362 18.21 14.30 26.28
N LYS A 363 18.18 14.19 27.61
CA LYS A 363 17.51 15.19 28.43
C LYS A 363 18.29 16.48 28.23
N GLU A 364 17.77 17.41 27.43
CA GLU A 364 18.23 18.78 27.48
C GLU A 364 17.88 19.32 28.87
N ALA A 365 18.92 19.46 29.70
CA ALA A 365 18.85 20.32 30.86
C ALA A 365 18.78 21.75 30.31
N SER A 366 17.64 22.40 30.52
CA SER A 366 17.52 23.84 30.37
C SER A 366 18.47 24.51 31.36
N GLU A 367 19.64 24.93 30.88
CA GLU A 367 20.43 25.95 31.55
C GLU A 367 19.73 27.29 31.29
N THR A 368 19.03 27.78 32.31
CA THR A 368 18.45 29.12 32.30
C THR A 368 19.54 30.08 32.75
N GLU A 369 20.00 30.94 31.84
CA GLU A 369 20.90 32.06 32.19
C GLU A 369 20.17 33.04 33.12
N GLU A 370 20.84 33.37 34.22
CA GLU A 370 20.44 34.38 35.20
C GLU A 370 20.41 35.77 34.56
N SER A 371 19.26 36.45 34.64
CA SER A 371 19.22 37.91 34.64
C SER A 371 18.47 38.39 35.89
N THR A 372 19.20 39.13 36.72
CA THR A 372 18.79 39.64 38.02
C THR A 372 17.89 40.86 37.91
N SER A 373 16.72 40.85 38.56
CA SER A 373 16.27 41.98 39.40
C SER A 373 15.14 41.54 40.35
N ALA A 374 15.35 41.83 41.64
CA ALA A 374 14.47 41.53 42.79
C ALA A 374 13.28 42.51 42.86
N MET A 375 12.10 42.21 43.43
CA MET A 375 11.79 41.98 44.86
C MET A 375 10.29 41.58 45.05
N PRO A 376 9.83 41.16 46.27
CA PRO A 376 8.99 39.97 46.47
C PRO A 376 7.55 40.22 46.96
N GLN A 377 6.71 39.18 46.97
CA GLN A 377 5.70 38.97 48.02
C GLN A 377 5.25 37.50 48.14
N GLU A 378 5.28 37.00 49.38
CA GLU A 378 4.96 35.64 49.85
C GLU A 378 3.45 35.35 49.90
N ALA A 379 3.06 34.09 49.71
CA ALA A 379 2.26 33.30 50.66
C ALA A 379 2.07 31.84 50.20
N GLU A 380 2.35 30.91 51.12
CA GLU A 380 2.30 29.45 51.02
C GLU A 380 0.90 28.86 50.82
N GLN A 381 0.79 27.68 50.17
CA GLN A 381 0.07 26.52 50.72
C GLN A 381 0.28 25.18 49.95
N ALA A 382 0.98 24.27 50.64
CA ALA A 382 0.84 22.81 50.79
C ALA A 382 0.42 21.86 49.63
N GLU A 383 1.34 20.91 49.37
CA GLU A 383 1.21 19.60 48.70
C GLU A 383 0.19 18.62 49.33
N PRO A 384 -0.24 17.59 48.58
CA PRO A 384 0.16 16.24 48.99
C PRO A 384 0.67 15.32 47.86
N SER A 385 1.66 14.52 48.24
CA SER A 385 2.41 13.49 47.53
C SER A 385 1.59 12.44 46.75
N GLU A 386 1.95 12.19 45.49
CA GLU A 386 1.61 10.98 44.75
C GLU A 386 2.69 9.90 44.89
N LEU A 387 2.24 8.67 45.19
CA LEU A 387 3.03 7.46 45.32
C LEU A 387 3.60 7.04 43.95
N VAL A 388 4.92 6.95 43.86
CA VAL A 388 5.62 6.34 42.72
C VAL A 388 5.45 4.82 42.79
N GLU A 389 4.56 4.25 41.96
CA GLU A 389 4.53 2.81 41.71
C GLU A 389 5.75 2.39 40.88
N GLN A 390 6.53 1.45 41.42
CA GLN A 390 7.71 0.90 40.75
C GLN A 390 7.34 -0.09 39.64
N PRO A 391 8.16 -0.20 38.58
CA PRO A 391 7.88 -1.08 37.45
C PRO A 391 7.82 -2.56 37.87
N ILE A 392 6.71 -3.22 37.52
CA ILE A 392 6.54 -4.66 37.70
C ILE A 392 7.33 -5.37 36.60
N VAL A 393 8.39 -6.08 37.01
CA VAL A 393 9.19 -6.95 36.14
C VAL A 393 8.45 -8.27 35.97
N HIS A 394 7.96 -8.57 34.76
CA HIS A 394 7.54 -9.93 34.42
C HIS A 394 8.73 -10.67 33.79
N ASN A 395 9.25 -11.66 34.51
CA ASN A 395 10.40 -12.45 34.11
C ASN A 395 9.94 -13.81 33.58
N ASP A 396 9.82 -13.95 32.26
CA ASP A 396 9.58 -15.25 31.59
C ASP A 396 10.75 -15.67 30.68
N GLY A 397 12.00 -15.35 31.08
CA GLY A 397 13.19 -16.06 30.61
C GLY A 397 13.59 -15.96 29.11
N ILE A 398 12.84 -15.23 28.28
CA ILE A 398 13.16 -14.97 26.86
C ILE A 398 12.68 -13.56 26.48
N PHE A 399 13.34 -12.49 26.97
CA PHE A 399 13.37 -11.15 26.35
C PHE A 399 13.97 -10.11 27.32
N THR A 400 14.76 -9.17 26.82
CA THR A 400 14.86 -7.81 27.37
C THR A 400 14.56 -6.86 26.21
N LEU A 401 13.31 -6.40 26.13
CA LEU A 401 12.89 -5.28 25.29
C LEU A 401 12.44 -4.19 26.25
N THR A 402 13.10 -3.04 26.21
CA THR A 402 12.79 -1.94 27.12
C THR A 402 11.48 -1.28 26.69
N ILE A 403 10.40 -1.59 27.40
CA ILE A 403 9.09 -0.94 27.24
C ILE A 403 9.14 0.37 28.04
N GLY A 404 9.36 1.49 27.35
CA GLY A 404 9.35 2.82 27.94
C GLY A 404 8.00 3.54 27.74
N PRO A 405 7.60 4.46 28.65
CA PRO A 405 6.44 5.31 28.45
C PRO A 405 6.69 6.36 27.36
N SER A 406 5.61 6.77 26.70
CA SER A 406 5.57 7.65 25.55
C SER A 406 6.05 9.07 25.83
N SER A 407 6.94 9.60 24.97
CA SER A 407 7.02 11.03 24.68
C SER A 407 6.93 11.24 23.17
N THR A 408 5.96 12.05 22.74
CA THR A 408 5.84 12.59 21.39
C THR A 408 6.88 13.69 21.21
N THR A 409 7.80 13.52 20.26
CA THR A 409 8.62 14.61 19.73
C THR A 409 8.50 14.57 18.22
N ASN A 410 7.86 15.61 17.67
CA ASN A 410 7.87 15.95 16.26
C ASN A 410 9.32 16.25 15.87
N ALA A 411 9.82 15.63 14.80
CA ALA A 411 11.10 16.00 14.21
C ALA A 411 10.82 17.01 13.09
N GLU A 412 10.84 18.30 13.43
CA GLU A 412 11.04 19.36 12.45
C GLU A 412 12.56 19.53 12.20
N SER A 413 12.85 19.92 10.95
CA SER A 413 14.15 20.01 10.29
C SER A 413 15.30 20.60 11.10
N ALA A 414 16.50 20.02 10.93
CA ALA A 414 17.76 20.69 11.24
C ALA A 414 18.81 20.41 10.17
N ILE A 415 19.18 21.45 9.41
CA ILE A 415 20.49 21.57 8.77
C ILE A 415 21.16 22.85 9.29
N ALA A 416 22.44 22.70 9.64
CA ALA A 416 23.51 23.68 9.83
C ALA A 416 23.95 23.96 11.28
N GLY A 417 25.17 23.51 11.60
CA GLY A 417 25.94 23.93 12.77
C GLY A 417 26.94 22.88 13.23
N ALA A 418 28.17 22.95 12.71
CA ALA A 418 29.26 22.05 13.10
C ALA A 418 29.70 22.25 14.57
N SER A 419 29.79 21.17 15.34
CA SER A 419 30.84 20.93 16.34
C SER A 419 30.83 19.46 16.76
N GLY A 420 32.00 18.83 16.72
CA GLY A 420 32.18 17.39 16.79
C GLY A 420 31.80 16.76 18.12
N THR A 421 30.92 15.77 18.05
CA THR A 421 30.91 14.58 18.91
C THR A 421 30.46 13.41 18.05
N THR A 422 31.17 12.28 18.09
CA THR A 422 30.89 11.09 17.29
C THR A 422 29.53 10.51 17.66
N ALA A 423 28.49 10.95 16.97
CA ALA A 423 27.19 10.32 16.97
C ALA A 423 27.35 8.94 16.34
N VAL A 424 26.90 7.90 17.04
CA VAL A 424 26.64 6.61 16.40
C VAL A 424 25.50 6.88 15.42
N ASN A 425 25.80 6.94 14.12
CA ASN A 425 24.79 7.03 13.08
C ASN A 425 23.99 5.73 13.12
N VAL A 426 22.86 5.74 13.83
CA VAL A 426 21.90 4.63 13.75
C VAL A 426 21.19 4.78 12.41
N THR A 427 21.54 3.92 11.46
CA THR A 427 20.86 3.89 10.17
C THR A 427 19.43 3.38 10.39
N MET A 428 18.44 4.27 10.25
CA MET A 428 17.02 3.96 10.39
C MET A 428 16.34 4.15 9.03
N PRO A 429 15.33 3.33 8.68
CA PRO A 429 14.54 3.59 7.50
C PRO A 429 13.82 4.95 7.62
N SER A 430 13.85 5.73 6.53
CA SER A 430 13.12 6.98 6.44
C SER A 430 11.59 6.79 6.52
N PRO A 431 10.83 7.83 6.89
CA PRO A 431 9.37 7.81 6.82
C PRO A 431 8.86 7.39 5.45
N ARG A 432 7.84 6.52 5.41
CA ARG A 432 7.32 5.98 4.15
C ARG A 432 5.99 5.27 4.31
N MET A 433 5.27 5.11 3.21
CA MET A 433 4.13 4.21 3.06
C MET A 433 4.34 3.21 1.93
N GLY A 434 3.48 2.18 1.84
CA GLY A 434 3.46 1.28 0.67
C GLY A 434 4.72 0.41 0.50
N SER A 435 5.53 0.30 1.55
CA SER A 435 6.76 -0.52 1.57
C SER A 435 6.45 -2.02 1.68
N GLY A 436 7.39 -2.87 1.27
CA GLY A 436 7.31 -4.31 1.46
C GLY A 436 7.86 -4.72 2.83
N LEU A 437 7.12 -5.57 3.55
CA LEU A 437 7.54 -6.07 4.87
C LEU A 437 7.43 -7.59 4.91
N CYS A 438 8.46 -8.30 5.34
CA CYS A 438 8.40 -9.76 5.52
C CYS A 438 9.29 -10.24 6.68
N VAL A 439 8.99 -11.42 7.24
CA VAL A 439 9.81 -12.03 8.31
C VAL A 439 10.33 -13.38 7.85
N LYS A 440 11.63 -13.62 7.99
CA LYS A 440 12.27 -14.91 7.71
C LYS A 440 13.44 -15.13 8.67
N HIS A 441 13.47 -16.30 9.33
CA HIS A 441 14.53 -16.70 10.27
C HIS A 441 14.80 -15.67 11.38
N GLY A 442 13.74 -15.07 11.94
CA GLY A 442 13.87 -14.07 13.01
C GLY A 442 14.29 -12.67 12.53
N LEU A 443 14.54 -12.48 11.24
CA LEU A 443 14.83 -11.18 10.65
C LEU A 443 13.56 -10.57 10.04
N LEU A 444 13.29 -9.31 10.38
CA LEU A 444 12.28 -8.47 9.75
C LEU A 444 12.94 -7.70 8.60
N TYR A 445 12.46 -7.89 7.39
CA TYR A 445 12.95 -7.20 6.20
C TYR A 445 11.97 -6.12 5.77
N LEU A 446 12.51 -4.95 5.42
CA LEU A 446 11.80 -3.80 4.86
C LEU A 446 12.42 -3.47 3.51
N TYR A 447 11.60 -3.20 2.49
CA TYR A 447 12.09 -2.75 1.17
C TYR A 447 11.20 -1.66 0.59
N GLY A 448 11.82 -0.64 0.00
CA GLY A 448 11.17 0.37 -0.83
C GLY A 448 10.05 1.14 -0.12
N GLY A 449 9.03 1.54 -0.87
CA GLY A 449 7.95 2.43 -0.41
C GLY A 449 8.00 3.80 -1.07
N ILE A 450 7.10 4.68 -0.64
CA ILE A 450 7.00 6.07 -1.11
C ILE A 450 7.06 7.02 0.07
N VAL A 451 7.67 8.19 -0.15
CA VAL A 451 7.61 9.36 0.73
C VAL A 451 7.37 10.61 -0.12
N GLU A 452 6.65 11.58 0.41
CA GLU A 452 6.46 12.88 -0.23
C GLU A 452 7.20 13.96 0.55
N ASP A 453 7.73 14.94 -0.17
CA ASP A 453 8.36 16.14 0.37
C ASP A 453 7.93 17.34 -0.50
N GLY A 454 7.02 18.15 0.04
CA GLY A 454 6.27 19.14 -0.75
C GLY A 454 5.49 18.48 -1.88
N ASP A 455 5.62 19.02 -3.10
CA ASP A 455 4.95 18.50 -4.30
C ASP A 455 5.68 17.30 -4.93
N LYS A 456 6.80 16.86 -4.34
CA LYS A 456 7.63 15.79 -4.90
C LYS A 456 7.35 14.46 -4.22
N GLN A 457 7.18 13.42 -5.03
CA GLN A 457 6.96 12.05 -4.57
C GLN A 457 8.18 11.18 -4.89
N TYR A 458 8.83 10.64 -3.86
CA TYR A 458 10.02 9.80 -4.00
C TYR A 458 9.68 8.33 -3.78
N THR A 459 10.01 7.49 -4.77
CA THR A 459 9.94 6.04 -4.63
C THR A 459 11.30 5.48 -4.21
N LEU A 460 11.31 4.66 -3.16
CA LEU A 460 12.52 4.16 -2.52
C LEU A 460 12.91 2.76 -3.06
N ASN A 461 14.19 2.41 -2.98
CA ASN A 461 14.74 1.07 -3.28
C ASN A 461 15.70 0.53 -2.20
N ASP A 462 15.82 1.24 -1.07
CA ASP A 462 16.58 0.76 0.08
C ASP A 462 15.97 -0.53 0.64
N MET A 463 16.84 -1.31 1.30
CA MET A 463 16.47 -2.54 1.97
C MET A 463 17.10 -2.57 3.35
N PHE A 464 16.30 -2.88 4.36
CA PHE A 464 16.77 -3.06 5.72
C PHE A 464 16.43 -4.44 6.26
N ALA A 465 17.23 -4.91 7.20
CA ALA A 465 16.93 -6.07 8.03
C ALA A 465 17.04 -5.71 9.51
N LEU A 466 16.14 -6.23 10.34
CA LEU A 466 16.18 -6.08 11.79
C LEU A 466 16.08 -7.45 12.45
N ASP A 467 17.07 -7.79 13.27
CA ASP A 467 17.05 -9.00 14.10
C ASP A 467 16.03 -8.84 15.23
N LEU A 468 14.93 -9.59 15.17
CA LEU A 468 13.85 -9.53 16.15
C LEU A 468 14.20 -10.18 17.50
N HIS A 469 15.33 -10.90 17.59
CA HIS A 469 15.82 -11.47 18.84
C HIS A 469 16.73 -10.50 19.60
N LYS A 470 17.53 -9.71 18.87
CA LYS A 470 18.45 -8.74 19.44
C LYS A 470 17.84 -7.35 19.57
N GLY A 471 17.08 -6.91 18.55
CA GLY A 471 16.29 -5.68 18.56
C GLY A 471 17.08 -4.39 18.74
N VAL A 472 18.36 -4.37 18.34
CA VAL A 472 19.26 -3.24 18.67
C VAL A 472 19.30 -2.19 17.56
N GLU A 473 19.42 -2.59 16.29
CA GLU A 473 19.57 -1.67 15.16
C GLU A 473 19.10 -2.29 13.84
N TRP A 474 18.82 -1.46 12.85
CA TRP A 474 18.58 -1.92 11.48
C TRP A 474 19.90 -2.09 10.73
N ASP A 475 20.07 -3.23 10.08
CA ASP A 475 21.11 -3.47 9.10
C ASP A 475 20.63 -2.96 7.74
N GLU A 476 21.26 -1.92 7.19
CA GLU A 476 21.02 -1.48 5.82
C GLU A 476 21.72 -2.44 4.84
N LEU A 477 20.92 -3.10 4.01
CA LEU A 477 21.37 -4.10 3.03
C LEU A 477 21.50 -3.50 1.62
N ILE A 478 20.66 -2.52 1.29
CA ILE A 478 20.71 -1.72 0.07
C ILE A 478 20.51 -0.28 0.50
N HIS A 479 21.44 0.58 0.13
CA HIS A 479 21.33 2.02 0.36
C HIS A 479 20.56 2.69 -0.77
N ASP A 480 19.64 3.59 -0.43
CA ASP A 480 18.95 4.42 -1.41
C ASP A 480 19.78 5.68 -1.74
N GLU A 481 20.43 5.66 -2.89
CA GLU A 481 21.04 6.87 -3.44
C GLU A 481 19.97 7.73 -4.14
N GLN A 482 19.27 8.57 -3.37
CA GLN A 482 18.23 9.48 -3.91
C GLN A 482 18.72 10.35 -5.07
N ALA A 483 20.02 10.69 -5.12
CA ALA A 483 20.63 11.42 -6.24
C ALA A 483 20.55 10.68 -7.58
N LYS A 484 20.37 9.36 -7.58
CA LYS A 484 20.10 8.52 -8.77
C LYS A 484 18.62 8.42 -9.10
N SER A 485 17.73 9.03 -8.31
CA SER A 485 16.33 9.18 -8.67
C SER A 485 16.23 10.25 -9.76
N GLU A 486 15.92 9.84 -10.98
CA GLU A 486 15.57 10.77 -12.06
C GLU A 486 14.21 11.40 -11.71
N TRP A 487 14.23 12.49 -10.94
CA TRP A 487 13.06 13.36 -10.82
C TRP A 487 13.06 14.30 -12.02
N ILE A 488 12.10 14.12 -12.92
CA ILE A 488 11.94 14.98 -14.08
C ILE A 488 10.96 16.10 -13.69
N ASP A 489 11.48 17.30 -13.46
CA ASP A 489 10.64 18.48 -13.24
C ASP A 489 9.83 18.77 -14.52
N SER A 490 8.54 19.10 -14.36
CA SER A 490 7.63 19.37 -15.48
C SER A 490 8.08 20.49 -16.41
N ASP A 491 8.98 21.36 -15.94
CA ASP A 491 9.38 22.59 -16.63
C ASP A 491 10.60 22.42 -17.55
N SER A 492 11.26 21.25 -17.56
CA SER A 492 12.53 21.07 -18.29
C SER A 492 12.39 20.81 -19.80
N GLU A 493 11.18 20.77 -20.36
CA GLU A 493 10.95 20.56 -21.82
C GLU A 493 10.76 21.86 -22.62
N SER A 494 11.03 23.05 -22.05
CA SER A 494 10.83 24.34 -22.75
C SER A 494 12.11 25.02 -23.27
N SER A 495 13.31 24.43 -23.16
CA SER A 495 14.53 25.11 -23.61
C SER A 495 15.40 24.23 -24.50
N GLY A 496 15.10 24.21 -25.80
CA GLY A 496 15.93 23.48 -26.76
C GLY A 496 15.49 23.53 -28.22
N MET A 497 15.14 24.71 -28.75
CA MET A 497 15.19 24.94 -30.20
C MET A 497 15.84 26.31 -30.45
N ASP A 498 17.17 26.26 -30.52
CA ASP A 498 18.02 27.34 -30.99
C ASP A 498 17.72 27.66 -32.47
N SER A 499 17.31 28.91 -32.70
CA SER A 499 17.82 29.82 -33.73
C SER A 499 18.63 29.21 -34.88
N ASP A 500 17.99 29.04 -36.03
CA ASP A 500 18.62 29.17 -37.35
C ASP A 500 17.92 30.25 -38.19
N GLY A 501 18.53 31.43 -38.24
CA GLY A 501 18.18 32.45 -39.21
C GLY A 501 18.72 32.10 -40.60
N SER A 502 17.90 32.33 -41.63
CA SER A 502 18.38 32.83 -42.92
C SER A 502 17.25 33.47 -43.72
N SER A 503 17.65 34.48 -44.49
CA SER A 503 16.94 35.58 -45.12
C SER A 503 16.25 35.30 -46.46
N ASP A 504 15.52 36.34 -46.90
CA ASP A 504 15.11 36.68 -48.28
C ASP A 504 13.90 35.91 -48.86
N SER A 505 12.93 36.50 -49.57
CA SER A 505 12.65 37.87 -50.05
C SER A 505 11.38 37.78 -50.93
N ASN A 506 10.49 38.79 -50.88
CA ASN A 506 9.56 39.27 -51.95
C ASN A 506 8.55 38.24 -52.54
N ASP A 507 7.39 38.56 -53.11
CA ASP A 507 6.55 39.74 -53.34
C ASP A 507 5.17 39.18 -53.82
N ASP A 508 4.20 40.07 -54.01
CA ASP A 508 3.01 39.96 -54.89
C ASP A 508 1.71 39.33 -54.34
N ASP A 509 0.81 40.25 -53.94
CA ASP A 509 -0.49 40.56 -54.58
C ASP A 509 -1.41 39.41 -55.04
N GLU A 510 -2.64 39.38 -54.54
CA GLU A 510 -3.81 39.87 -55.30
C GLU A 510 -5.10 39.76 -54.47
N GLU A 511 -5.90 40.81 -54.54
CA GLU A 511 -7.29 40.91 -54.09
C GLU A 511 -8.21 40.08 -54.99
N GLU A 512 -9.27 39.47 -54.44
CA GLU A 512 -10.59 39.55 -55.09
C GLU A 512 -11.73 39.24 -54.12
N SER A 513 -12.59 40.25 -53.97
CA SER A 513 -13.97 40.18 -53.52
C SER A 513 -14.83 39.47 -54.56
N ASP A 514 -15.86 38.73 -54.14
CA ASP A 514 -17.19 38.95 -54.70
C ASP A 514 -18.31 38.32 -53.88
N GLU A 515 -19.35 39.14 -53.71
CA GLU A 515 -20.63 38.84 -53.08
C GLU A 515 -21.59 38.14 -54.04
N ALA A 516 -22.45 37.29 -53.45
CA ALA A 516 -23.87 37.07 -53.74
C ALA A 516 -24.37 36.93 -55.20
N MET A 517 -25.11 35.83 -55.45
CA MET A 517 -26.50 35.91 -55.92
C MET A 517 -27.23 34.56 -55.77
N GLU A 518 -28.34 34.59 -55.02
CA GLU A 518 -29.44 33.62 -55.11
C GLU A 518 -30.28 33.92 -56.37
N GLU A 519 -30.73 32.88 -57.08
CA GLU A 519 -32.12 32.68 -57.56
C GLU A 519 -32.20 31.48 -58.53
N ASN A 520 -32.69 30.34 -58.03
CA ASN A 520 -33.92 29.64 -58.50
C ASN A 520 -34.13 28.31 -57.77
#